data_AF-A0A7S1CMV0-F1
#
_entry.id   AF-A0A7S1CMV0-F1
#
_cell.length_a   1.000
_cell.length_b   1.000
_cell.length_c   1.000
_cell.angle_alpha   90.00
_cell.angle_beta   90.00
_cell.angle_gamma   90.00
#
_symmetry.space_group_name_H-M   'P 1'
#
loop_
_entity.id
_entity.type
_entity.pdbx_description
1 polymer ?
#
loop_
_entity_poly.entity_id
_entity_poly.type
_entity_poly.pdbx_seq_one_letter_code
_entity_poly.pdbx_strand_id
1 'polypeptide(L)'
;GDGGAADGCDRPWLLDVCLDYFVAVDVFARALARVAGADAVAAVHDAFRTPRFKAAAAATTMTLAARREHAALLRRLAAAIADDAALWSLPHDAFARRAAEYAPLWSSGDGDAALPAAMVSLRRTVASLDDAGRKAASAAASMAELPDHDSTDDEVAGALRALEALLRTASASAPPALVTIATSTGDGYTPPERSAALLEGVLALLRRLYGELDVVVDDGDGRSRDDDGGA
;
A
#
# COMPACT_ATOMS: atom_id res chain seq x y z
N GLY A 1 -1.54 -35.77 -36.06
CA GLY A 1 -1.25 -35.62 -34.62
C GLY A 1 -0.36 -34.43 -34.52
N ASP A 2 -0.88 -33.33 -34.00
CA ASP A 2 -0.13 -32.09 -33.84
C ASP A 2 -0.31 -31.67 -32.39
N GLY A 3 0.64 -32.06 -31.56
CA GLY A 3 0.70 -31.74 -30.14
C GLY A 3 1.51 -30.46 -29.99
N GLY A 4 0.81 -29.33 -29.88
CA GLY A 4 1.42 -28.07 -29.48
C GLY A 4 2.04 -28.23 -28.11
N ALA A 5 3.37 -28.21 -28.05
CA ALA A 5 4.11 -28.09 -26.81
C ALA A 5 3.71 -26.75 -26.17
N ALA A 6 3.18 -26.82 -24.95
CA ALA A 6 2.99 -25.65 -24.12
C ALA A 6 4.34 -24.96 -23.96
N ASP A 7 4.42 -23.72 -24.44
CA ASP A 7 5.55 -22.82 -24.29
C ASP A 7 5.67 -22.48 -22.79
N GLY A 8 6.31 -23.39 -22.06
CA GLY A 8 6.65 -23.20 -20.65
C GLY A 8 7.58 -22.00 -20.57
N CYS A 9 7.23 -21.03 -19.73
CA CYS A 9 8.02 -19.84 -19.52
C CYS A 9 9.37 -20.23 -18.87
N ASP A 10 10.34 -20.62 -19.68
CA ASP A 10 11.71 -21.01 -19.30
C ASP A 10 12.65 -19.79 -19.22
N ARG A 11 12.10 -18.57 -19.24
CA ARG A 11 12.92 -17.38 -19.09
C ARG A 11 13.34 -17.23 -17.62
N PRO A 12 14.64 -17.02 -17.34
CA PRO A 12 15.10 -16.75 -15.99
C PRO A 12 14.40 -15.49 -15.46
N TRP A 13 14.01 -15.53 -14.20
CA TRP A 13 13.26 -14.46 -13.55
C TRP A 13 13.88 -14.11 -12.20
N LEU A 14 13.60 -12.89 -11.77
CA LEU A 14 14.09 -12.30 -10.52
C LEU A 14 12.93 -12.22 -9.53
N LEU A 15 13.17 -12.67 -8.29
CA LEU A 15 12.25 -12.48 -7.19
C LEU A 15 12.76 -11.33 -6.32
N ASP A 16 11.99 -10.25 -6.24
CA ASP A 16 12.28 -9.13 -5.34
C ASP A 16 11.29 -9.14 -4.17
N VAL A 17 11.81 -9.21 -2.94
CA VAL A 17 11.02 -9.34 -1.71
C VAL A 17 11.28 -8.13 -0.80
N CYS A 18 10.26 -7.30 -0.59
CA CYS A 18 10.30 -6.26 0.45
C CYS A 18 9.68 -6.80 1.74
N LEU A 19 10.37 -6.70 2.87
CA LEU A 19 9.85 -7.23 4.14
C LEU A 19 8.61 -6.49 4.67
N ASP A 20 8.42 -5.22 4.26
CA ASP A 20 7.22 -4.43 4.59
C ASP A 20 5.93 -5.08 4.09
N TYR A 21 6.02 -5.99 3.10
CA TYR A 21 4.88 -6.77 2.65
C TYR A 21 4.27 -7.65 3.76
N PHE A 22 5.09 -8.14 4.69
CA PHE A 22 4.65 -9.06 5.75
C PHE A 22 4.21 -8.33 7.02
N VAL A 23 4.71 -7.12 7.22
CA VAL A 23 4.45 -6.27 8.38
C VAL A 23 4.16 -4.88 7.85
N ALA A 24 2.90 -4.64 7.55
CA ALA A 24 2.45 -3.33 7.11
C ALA A 24 1.77 -2.63 8.27
N VAL A 25 2.32 -1.49 8.67
CA VAL A 25 1.65 -0.57 9.59
C VAL A 25 1.39 0.76 8.90
N ASP A 26 0.20 1.33 9.10
CA ASP A 26 -0.15 2.64 8.54
C ASP A 26 0.58 3.78 9.28
N VAL A 27 1.87 3.96 8.94
CA VAL A 27 2.71 5.06 9.45
C VAL A 27 2.15 6.44 9.07
N PHE A 28 1.35 6.52 8.01
CA PHE A 28 0.72 7.75 7.54
C PHE A 28 -0.48 8.14 8.39
N ALA A 29 -1.34 7.17 8.74
CA ALA A 29 -2.39 7.38 9.73
C ALA A 29 -1.79 7.76 11.09
N ARG A 30 -0.69 7.13 11.52
CA ARG A 30 0.02 7.52 12.74
C ARG A 30 0.58 8.95 12.65
N ALA A 31 1.10 9.35 11.50
CA ALA A 31 1.56 10.72 11.27
C ALA A 31 0.39 11.73 11.33
N LEU A 32 -0.73 11.42 10.69
CA LEU A 32 -1.93 12.24 10.73
C LEU A 32 -2.50 12.34 12.14
N ALA A 33 -2.59 11.23 12.88
CA ALA A 33 -3.06 11.22 14.25
C ALA A 33 -2.25 12.14 15.17
N ARG A 34 -0.92 12.19 14.98
CA ARG A 34 -0.03 13.08 15.76
C ARG A 34 -0.29 14.56 15.51
N VAL A 35 -0.66 14.95 14.30
CA VAL A 35 -0.85 16.36 13.93
C VAL A 35 -2.31 16.83 13.99
N ALA A 36 -3.27 15.92 13.84
CA ALA A 36 -4.69 16.23 13.67
C ALA A 36 -5.65 15.36 14.51
N GLY A 37 -5.13 14.39 15.27
CA GLY A 37 -5.94 13.52 16.13
C GLY A 37 -6.61 12.34 15.40
N ALA A 38 -7.19 11.44 16.20
CA ALA A 38 -7.81 10.20 15.71
C ALA A 38 -9.06 10.44 14.84
N ASP A 39 -9.83 11.48 15.13
CA ASP A 39 -11.03 11.84 14.35
C ASP A 39 -10.67 12.19 12.89
N ALA A 40 -9.51 12.81 12.68
CA ALA A 40 -9.02 13.11 11.34
C ALA A 40 -8.66 11.84 10.56
N VAL A 41 -8.02 10.89 11.23
CA VAL A 41 -7.72 9.56 10.67
C VAL A 41 -9.01 8.85 10.29
N ALA A 42 -9.98 8.79 11.20
CA ALA A 42 -11.27 8.14 10.94
C ALA A 42 -11.98 8.75 9.73
N ALA A 43 -12.04 10.09 9.63
CA ALA A 43 -12.65 10.76 8.49
C ALA A 43 -11.95 10.46 7.15
N VAL A 44 -10.62 10.40 7.13
CA VAL A 44 -9.84 10.02 5.94
C VAL A 44 -10.07 8.55 5.61
N HIS A 45 -9.92 7.65 6.56
CA HIS A 45 -10.13 6.21 6.34
C HIS A 45 -11.56 5.91 5.87
N ASP A 46 -12.58 6.49 6.48
CA ASP A 46 -13.97 6.31 6.05
C ASP A 46 -14.17 6.75 4.60
N ALA A 47 -13.62 7.89 4.19
CA ALA A 47 -13.73 8.33 2.81
C ALA A 47 -12.97 7.42 1.83
N PHE A 48 -11.77 6.96 2.19
CA PHE A 48 -10.90 6.26 1.24
C PHE A 48 -10.97 4.73 1.28
N ARG A 49 -11.53 4.12 2.34
CA ARG A 49 -11.74 2.66 2.46
C ARG A 49 -13.13 2.22 1.99
N THR A 50 -14.14 3.10 2.07
CA THR A 50 -15.53 2.78 1.69
C THR A 50 -15.94 2.96 0.21
N PRO A 51 -15.10 3.43 -0.74
CA PRO A 51 -15.51 3.48 -2.14
C PRO A 51 -16.06 2.13 -2.64
N ARG A 52 -17.17 2.18 -3.40
CA ARG A 52 -17.95 0.99 -3.78
C ARG A 52 -17.11 -0.07 -4.49
N PHE A 53 -16.14 0.34 -5.31
CA PHE A 53 -15.31 -0.57 -6.10
C PHE A 53 -14.37 -1.43 -5.25
N LYS A 54 -14.17 -1.07 -3.98
CA LYS A 54 -13.42 -1.86 -3.01
C LYS A 54 -14.27 -2.98 -2.38
N ALA A 55 -15.60 -2.90 -2.46
CA ALA A 55 -16.47 -3.99 -2.02
C ALA A 55 -16.32 -5.20 -2.95
N ALA A 56 -16.18 -6.41 -2.38
CA ALA A 56 -15.94 -7.64 -3.14
C ALA A 56 -16.98 -7.88 -4.27
N ALA A 57 -18.26 -7.59 -4.00
CA ALA A 57 -19.33 -7.71 -4.98
C ALA A 57 -19.16 -6.76 -6.17
N ALA A 58 -18.73 -5.51 -5.92
CA ALA A 58 -18.47 -4.54 -6.98
C ALA A 58 -17.16 -4.83 -7.73
N ALA A 59 -16.11 -5.24 -7.02
CA ALA A 59 -14.83 -5.60 -7.63
C ALA A 59 -14.98 -6.75 -8.65
N THR A 60 -15.90 -7.68 -8.39
CA THR A 60 -16.20 -8.81 -9.29
C THR A 60 -17.00 -8.38 -10.52
N THR A 61 -17.86 -7.37 -10.39
CA THR A 61 -18.71 -6.89 -11.49
C THR A 61 -18.04 -5.83 -12.37
N MET A 62 -16.99 -5.15 -11.86
CA MET A 62 -16.29 -4.09 -12.59
C MET A 62 -15.19 -4.60 -13.52
N THR A 63 -15.16 -4.02 -14.73
CA THR A 63 -14.06 -4.23 -15.67
C THR A 63 -12.74 -3.65 -15.12
N LEU A 64 -11.61 -4.14 -15.64
CA LEU A 64 -10.29 -3.61 -15.28
C LEU A 64 -10.15 -2.12 -15.62
N ALA A 65 -10.73 -1.68 -16.75
CA ALA A 65 -10.72 -0.28 -17.16
C ALA A 65 -11.47 0.60 -16.14
N ALA A 66 -12.68 0.21 -15.75
CA ALA A 66 -13.46 0.93 -14.75
C ALA A 66 -12.75 0.98 -13.38
N ARG A 67 -12.09 -0.12 -12.98
CA ARG A 67 -11.26 -0.13 -11.75
C ARG A 67 -10.10 0.86 -11.83
N ARG A 68 -9.43 0.97 -12.97
CA ARG A 68 -8.34 1.95 -13.18
C ARG A 68 -8.84 3.39 -13.11
N GLU A 69 -9.99 3.68 -13.71
CA GLU A 69 -10.63 5.00 -13.64
C GLU A 69 -10.99 5.38 -12.20
N HIS A 70 -11.58 4.46 -11.45
CA HIS A 70 -11.90 4.66 -10.04
C HIS A 70 -10.64 4.87 -9.19
N ALA A 71 -9.58 4.08 -9.41
CA ALA A 71 -8.31 4.29 -8.73
C ALA A 71 -7.70 5.67 -9.07
N ALA A 72 -7.82 6.12 -10.32
CA ALA A 72 -7.37 7.45 -10.73
C ALA A 72 -8.20 8.59 -10.11
N LEU A 73 -9.51 8.42 -9.94
CA LEU A 73 -10.36 9.35 -9.20
C LEU A 73 -9.96 9.42 -7.73
N LEU A 74 -9.73 8.28 -7.08
CA LEU A 74 -9.34 8.22 -5.68
C LEU A 74 -7.99 8.91 -5.44
N ARG A 75 -7.00 8.70 -6.31
CA ARG A 75 -5.70 9.40 -6.24
C ARG A 75 -5.82 10.91 -6.41
N ARG A 76 -6.67 11.37 -7.34
CA ARG A 76 -6.92 12.81 -7.54
C ARG A 76 -7.56 13.44 -6.30
N LEU A 77 -8.53 12.75 -5.68
CA LEU A 77 -9.13 13.21 -4.44
C LEU A 77 -8.11 13.30 -3.31
N ALA A 78 -7.23 12.29 -3.17
CA ALA A 78 -6.16 12.30 -2.18
C ALA A 78 -5.21 13.49 -2.38
N ALA A 79 -4.78 13.75 -3.62
CA ALA A 79 -3.93 14.89 -3.95
C ALA A 79 -4.62 16.23 -3.64
N ALA A 80 -5.91 16.37 -4.00
CA ALA A 80 -6.69 17.57 -3.75
C ALA A 80 -6.76 17.96 -2.26
N ILE A 81 -6.63 17.01 -1.32
CA ILE A 81 -6.55 17.30 0.13
C ILE A 81 -5.40 18.27 0.42
N ALA A 82 -4.23 18.08 -0.18
CA ALA A 82 -3.08 18.95 0.02
C ALA A 82 -3.05 20.12 -0.98
N ASP A 83 -3.37 19.85 -2.24
CA ASP A 83 -3.09 20.76 -3.36
C ASP A 83 -4.18 21.81 -3.61
N ASP A 84 -5.42 21.58 -3.15
CA ASP A 84 -6.57 22.46 -3.40
C ASP A 84 -7.24 22.90 -2.10
N ALA A 85 -6.56 23.72 -1.30
CA ALA A 85 -7.12 24.28 -0.07
C ALA A 85 -8.42 25.09 -0.30
N ALA A 86 -8.59 25.66 -1.50
CA ALA A 86 -9.78 26.42 -1.88
C ALA A 86 -11.01 25.53 -1.97
N LEU A 87 -10.89 24.33 -2.56
CA LEU A 87 -11.96 23.32 -2.64
C LEU A 87 -12.61 23.09 -1.27
N TRP A 88 -11.79 22.80 -0.25
CA TRP A 88 -12.27 22.42 1.08
C TRP A 88 -12.94 23.56 1.84
N SER A 89 -12.62 24.80 1.46
CA SER A 89 -13.15 26.03 2.06
C SER A 89 -14.44 26.53 1.37
N LEU A 90 -14.84 25.93 0.25
CA LEU A 90 -16.05 26.32 -0.47
C LEU A 90 -17.31 26.18 0.41
N PRO A 91 -18.34 27.03 0.21
CA PRO A 91 -19.69 26.80 0.74
C PRO A 91 -20.21 25.40 0.35
N HIS A 92 -21.15 24.86 1.13
CA HIS A 92 -21.58 23.47 0.98
C HIS A 92 -22.07 23.11 -0.42
N ASP A 93 -22.89 23.98 -1.04
CA ASP A 93 -23.44 23.79 -2.37
C ASP A 93 -22.34 23.88 -3.46
N ALA A 94 -21.39 24.80 -3.32
CA ALA A 94 -20.26 24.96 -4.22
C ALA A 94 -19.29 23.77 -4.13
N PHE A 95 -19.01 23.31 -2.91
CA PHE A 95 -18.25 22.09 -2.68
C PHE A 95 -18.96 20.88 -3.30
N ALA A 96 -20.27 20.71 -3.06
CA ALA A 96 -21.03 19.59 -3.62
C ALA A 96 -20.97 19.55 -5.15
N ARG A 97 -21.13 20.70 -5.82
CA ARG A 97 -20.98 20.80 -7.28
C ARG A 97 -19.59 20.41 -7.75
N ARG A 98 -18.54 20.83 -7.03
CA ARG A 98 -17.15 20.53 -7.40
C ARG A 98 -16.79 19.06 -7.13
N ALA A 99 -17.22 18.52 -5.99
CA ALA A 99 -16.97 17.15 -5.57
C ALA A 99 -17.81 16.11 -6.34
N ALA A 100 -18.81 16.55 -7.12
CA ALA A 100 -19.63 15.66 -7.95
C ALA A 100 -18.80 14.82 -8.94
N GLU A 101 -17.61 15.28 -9.33
CA GLU A 101 -16.69 14.48 -10.17
C GLU A 101 -16.23 13.18 -9.49
N TYR A 102 -16.22 13.15 -8.16
CA TYR A 102 -15.85 11.97 -7.36
C TYR A 102 -17.04 11.06 -7.05
N ALA A 103 -18.27 11.46 -7.39
CA ALA A 103 -19.48 10.67 -7.13
C ALA A 103 -19.38 9.20 -7.60
N PRO A 104 -18.75 8.86 -8.75
CA PRO A 104 -18.62 7.46 -9.19
C PRO A 104 -17.94 6.54 -8.18
N LEU A 105 -17.12 7.07 -7.26
CA LEU A 105 -16.47 6.31 -6.21
C LEU A 105 -17.48 5.69 -5.22
N TRP A 106 -18.65 6.31 -5.02
CA TRP A 106 -19.66 5.84 -4.06
C TRP A 106 -21.04 5.58 -4.67
N SER A 107 -21.35 6.09 -5.87
CA SER A 107 -22.68 5.94 -6.49
C SER A 107 -22.69 5.01 -7.70
N SER A 108 -23.83 4.36 -7.95
CA SER A 108 -24.06 3.41 -9.04
C SER A 108 -24.50 4.04 -10.37
N GLY A 109 -24.85 5.34 -10.38
CA GLY A 109 -25.21 6.07 -11.59
C GLY A 109 -26.59 6.75 -11.62
N ASP A 110 -27.44 6.63 -10.59
CA ASP A 110 -28.79 7.21 -10.64
C ASP A 110 -29.06 8.24 -9.53
N GLY A 111 -29.37 9.48 -9.94
CA GLY A 111 -30.05 10.50 -9.14
C GLY A 111 -29.18 11.39 -8.25
N ASP A 112 -29.69 12.59 -7.96
CA ASP A 112 -29.10 13.66 -7.13
C ASP A 112 -28.43 13.10 -5.87
N ALA A 113 -27.14 12.81 -5.98
CA ALA A 113 -26.38 12.19 -4.91
C ALA A 113 -26.00 13.27 -3.91
N ALA A 114 -26.80 13.42 -2.85
CA ALA A 114 -26.33 14.04 -1.62
C ALA A 114 -24.93 13.47 -1.31
N LEU A 115 -23.99 14.35 -0.94
CA LEU A 115 -22.63 13.94 -0.64
C LEU A 115 -22.65 12.79 0.37
N PRO A 116 -21.95 11.67 0.12
CA PRO A 116 -21.85 10.59 1.09
C PRO A 116 -21.42 11.14 2.44
N ALA A 117 -21.94 10.59 3.54
CA ALA A 117 -21.59 11.04 4.89
C ALA A 117 -20.07 11.08 5.12
N ALA A 118 -19.34 10.11 4.55
CA ALA A 118 -17.88 10.06 4.56
C ALA A 118 -17.24 11.30 3.89
N MET A 119 -17.77 11.76 2.75
CA MET A 119 -17.28 12.97 2.06
C MET A 119 -17.61 14.25 2.83
N VAL A 120 -18.77 14.31 3.50
CA VAL A 120 -19.13 15.43 4.38
C VAL A 120 -18.20 15.49 5.59
N SER A 121 -17.91 14.33 6.20
CA SER A 121 -16.96 14.21 7.31
C SER A 121 -15.56 14.64 6.88
N LEU A 122 -15.05 14.08 5.77
CA LEU A 122 -13.77 14.43 5.18
C LEU A 122 -13.65 15.95 4.95
N ARG A 123 -14.67 16.57 4.33
CA ARG A 123 -14.66 18.01 4.09
C ARG A 123 -14.52 18.81 5.39
N ARG A 124 -15.33 18.50 6.41
CA ARG A 124 -15.28 19.21 7.69
C ARG A 124 -13.91 19.09 8.33
N THR A 125 -13.35 17.89 8.32
CA THR A 125 -12.02 17.61 8.84
C THR A 125 -10.97 18.40 8.07
N VAL A 126 -10.87 18.22 6.74
CA VAL A 126 -9.81 18.85 5.92
C VAL A 126 -9.89 20.38 5.95
N ALA A 127 -11.09 20.96 5.99
CA ALA A 127 -11.28 22.41 6.11
C ALA A 127 -10.76 22.99 7.44
N SER A 128 -10.63 22.17 8.48
CA SER A 128 -10.08 22.58 9.78
C SER A 128 -8.57 22.41 9.91
N LEU A 129 -7.93 21.71 8.97
CA LEU A 129 -6.50 21.42 9.01
C LEU A 129 -5.67 22.59 8.48
N ASP A 130 -4.50 22.79 9.07
CA ASP A 130 -3.45 23.63 8.51
C ASP A 130 -2.73 22.93 7.33
N ASP A 131 -1.69 23.58 6.78
CA ASP A 131 -0.94 23.03 5.65
C ASP A 131 -0.25 21.68 5.97
N ALA A 132 0.33 21.56 7.16
CA ALA A 132 0.98 20.34 7.60
C ALA A 132 -0.02 19.20 7.78
N GLY A 133 -1.17 19.49 8.40
CA GLY A 133 -2.27 18.55 8.58
C GLY A 133 -2.85 18.09 7.24
N ARG A 134 -3.03 18.98 6.26
CA ARG A 134 -3.50 18.61 4.92
C ARG A 134 -2.50 17.72 4.17
N LYS A 135 -1.20 18.00 4.27
CA LYS A 135 -0.15 17.12 3.70
C LYS A 135 -0.18 15.73 4.34
N ALA A 136 -0.29 15.66 5.67
CA ALA A 136 -0.41 14.38 6.38
C ALA A 136 -1.70 13.63 5.99
N ALA A 137 -2.82 14.34 5.84
CA ALA A 137 -4.10 13.75 5.44
C ALA A 137 -4.07 13.23 4.00
N SER A 138 -3.43 13.95 3.07
CA SER A 138 -3.23 13.50 1.68
C SER A 138 -2.38 12.22 1.62
N ALA A 139 -1.31 12.15 2.41
CA ALA A 139 -0.46 10.97 2.49
C ALA A 139 -1.22 9.76 3.09
N ALA A 140 -1.95 9.96 4.19
CA ALA A 140 -2.80 8.94 4.80
C ALA A 140 -3.92 8.47 3.86
N ALA A 141 -4.55 9.38 3.13
CA ALA A 141 -5.55 9.05 2.12
C ALA A 141 -4.99 8.17 0.99
N SER A 142 -3.76 8.48 0.54
CA SER A 142 -3.08 7.71 -0.50
C SER A 142 -2.74 6.29 -0.07
N MET A 143 -2.57 6.07 1.23
CA MET A 143 -2.16 4.81 1.83
C MET A 143 -3.24 4.19 2.72
N ALA A 144 -4.50 4.62 2.54
CA ALA A 144 -5.61 4.21 3.41
C ALA A 144 -5.92 2.70 3.36
N GLU A 145 -5.29 1.91 2.49
CA GLU A 145 -5.43 0.45 2.48
C GLU A 145 -4.44 -0.27 3.39
N LEU A 146 -3.46 0.42 3.96
CA LEU A 146 -2.55 -0.17 4.94
C LEU A 146 -3.32 -0.55 6.22
N PRO A 147 -2.95 -1.67 6.88
CA PRO A 147 -3.51 -2.05 8.17
C PRO A 147 -3.29 -0.96 9.22
N ASP A 148 -4.30 -0.72 10.06
CA ASP A 148 -4.21 0.21 11.19
C ASP A 148 -3.67 -0.45 12.47
N HIS A 149 -3.44 -1.77 12.45
CA HIS A 149 -2.80 -2.54 13.50
C HIS A 149 -1.41 -3.04 13.08
N ASP A 150 -0.56 -3.31 14.07
CA ASP A 150 0.68 -4.04 13.84
C ASP A 150 0.34 -5.49 13.46
N SER A 151 0.93 -6.01 12.39
CA SER A 151 0.67 -7.38 11.96
C SER A 151 1.03 -8.39 13.06
N THR A 152 0.07 -9.26 13.35
CA THR A 152 0.24 -10.35 14.31
C THR A 152 1.14 -11.45 13.74
N ASP A 153 1.71 -12.28 14.62
CA ASP A 153 2.57 -13.40 14.20
C ASP A 153 1.81 -14.39 13.30
N ASP A 154 0.49 -14.55 13.53
CA ASP A 154 -0.38 -15.39 12.70
C ASP A 154 -0.61 -14.81 11.30
N GLU A 155 -0.78 -13.50 11.18
CA GLU A 155 -0.90 -12.79 9.89
C GLU A 155 0.41 -12.89 9.10
N VAL A 156 1.55 -12.66 9.76
CA VAL A 156 2.89 -12.83 9.18
C VAL A 156 3.07 -14.26 8.68
N ALA A 157 2.77 -15.26 9.52
CA ALA A 157 2.88 -16.66 9.13
C ALA A 157 1.92 -17.01 7.98
N GLY A 158 0.74 -16.40 7.94
CA GLY A 158 -0.21 -16.50 6.84
C GLY A 158 0.33 -15.95 5.53
N ALA A 159 0.92 -14.74 5.56
CA ALA A 159 1.55 -14.11 4.41
C ALA A 159 2.74 -14.92 3.87
N LEU A 160 3.57 -15.47 4.76
CA LEU A 160 4.65 -16.40 4.37
C LEU A 160 4.11 -17.66 3.70
N ARG A 161 3.05 -18.28 4.23
CA ARG A 161 2.41 -19.45 3.58
C ARG A 161 1.85 -19.10 2.20
N ALA A 162 1.26 -17.92 2.05
CA ALA A 162 0.74 -17.44 0.77
C ALA A 162 1.86 -17.21 -0.25
N LEU A 163 2.98 -16.59 0.17
CA LEU A 163 4.17 -16.45 -0.68
C LEU A 163 4.71 -17.83 -1.09
N GLU A 164 4.82 -18.77 -0.15
CA GLU A 164 5.30 -20.12 -0.44
C GLU A 164 4.43 -20.83 -1.50
N ALA A 165 3.11 -20.71 -1.39
CA ALA A 165 2.17 -21.26 -2.37
C ALA A 165 2.34 -20.60 -3.74
N LEU A 166 2.46 -19.27 -3.79
CA LEU A 166 2.71 -18.52 -5.02
C LEU A 166 4.01 -18.97 -5.69
N LEU A 167 5.09 -19.07 -4.92
CA LEU A 167 6.41 -19.46 -5.44
C LEU A 167 6.43 -20.90 -5.94
N ARG A 168 5.72 -21.83 -5.30
CA ARG A 168 5.55 -23.19 -5.83
C ARG A 168 4.91 -23.20 -7.21
N THR A 169 3.88 -22.39 -7.41
CA THR A 169 3.21 -22.29 -8.71
C THR A 169 4.08 -21.58 -9.75
N ALA A 170 4.70 -20.45 -9.37
CA ALA A 170 5.54 -19.67 -10.26
C ALA A 170 6.83 -20.42 -10.67
N SER A 171 7.36 -21.25 -9.78
CA SER A 171 8.61 -22.01 -10.01
C SER A 171 8.38 -23.40 -10.57
N ALA A 172 7.17 -23.71 -11.05
CA ALA A 172 6.84 -25.03 -11.55
C ALA A 172 7.71 -25.45 -12.76
N SER A 173 8.16 -24.48 -13.57
CA SER A 173 9.08 -24.69 -14.69
C SER A 173 10.54 -24.47 -14.30
N ALA A 174 10.85 -23.43 -13.52
CA ALA A 174 12.21 -23.13 -13.07
C ALA A 174 12.23 -22.25 -11.80
N PRO A 175 13.20 -22.43 -10.89
CA PRO A 175 13.40 -21.52 -9.76
C PRO A 175 13.82 -20.12 -10.22
N PRO A 176 13.67 -19.08 -9.37
CA PRO A 176 14.20 -17.76 -9.67
C PRO A 176 15.72 -17.82 -9.81
N ALA A 177 16.27 -17.07 -10.76
CA ALA A 177 17.71 -17.01 -11.02
C ALA A 177 18.47 -16.23 -9.94
N LEU A 178 17.80 -15.26 -9.31
CA LEU A 178 18.30 -14.46 -8.21
C LEU A 178 17.12 -13.98 -7.37
N VAL A 179 17.32 -13.94 -6.06
CA VAL A 179 16.38 -13.39 -5.09
C VAL A 179 17.02 -12.19 -4.42
N THR A 180 16.35 -11.04 -4.45
CA THR A 180 16.71 -9.86 -3.67
C THR A 180 15.74 -9.71 -2.51
N ILE A 181 16.26 -9.35 -1.33
CA ILE A 181 15.45 -9.11 -0.13
C ILE A 181 15.81 -7.76 0.45
N ALA A 182 14.84 -6.84 0.50
CA ALA A 182 14.97 -5.56 1.17
C ALA A 182 14.37 -5.65 2.58
N THR A 183 15.19 -5.40 3.61
CA THR A 183 14.75 -5.43 5.02
C THR A 183 13.96 -4.20 5.44
N SER A 184 14.08 -3.09 4.69
CA SER A 184 13.33 -1.84 4.85
C SER A 184 13.27 -1.32 6.30
N THR A 185 14.37 -1.42 7.04
CA THR A 185 14.41 -0.95 8.44
C THR A 185 14.57 0.57 8.58
N GLY A 186 14.93 1.27 7.50
CA GLY A 186 15.26 2.70 7.52
C GLY A 186 14.08 3.66 7.38
N ASP A 187 12.93 3.20 6.88
CA ASP A 187 11.75 4.04 6.60
C ASP A 187 10.60 3.86 7.62
N GLY A 188 10.71 2.85 8.48
CA GLY A 188 9.79 2.61 9.59
C GLY A 188 8.53 1.82 9.22
N TYR A 189 8.45 1.24 8.01
CA TYR A 189 7.35 0.32 7.67
C TYR A 189 7.52 -1.04 8.35
N THR A 190 8.71 -1.64 8.27
CA THR A 190 9.05 -2.85 9.01
C THR A 190 9.53 -2.48 10.42
N PRO A 191 8.86 -2.92 11.49
CA PRO A 191 9.37 -2.73 12.86
C PRO A 191 10.77 -3.36 12.99
N PRO A 192 11.80 -2.61 13.43
CA PRO A 192 13.18 -3.09 13.47
C PRO A 192 13.33 -4.40 14.25
N GLU A 193 12.57 -4.55 15.33
CA GLU A 193 12.53 -5.73 16.18
C GLU A 193 11.98 -6.99 15.47
N ARG A 194 11.20 -6.82 14.39
CA ARG A 194 10.63 -7.92 13.59
C ARG A 194 11.45 -8.24 12.35
N SER A 195 12.26 -7.30 11.86
CA SER A 195 13.01 -7.42 10.61
C SER A 195 13.88 -8.69 10.54
N ALA A 196 14.65 -8.98 11.58
CA ALA A 196 15.52 -10.15 11.63
C ALA A 196 14.74 -11.47 11.61
N ALA A 197 13.66 -11.56 12.40
CA ALA A 197 12.82 -12.76 12.43
C ALA A 197 12.10 -12.99 11.09
N LEU A 198 11.67 -11.92 10.42
CA LEU A 198 11.06 -11.98 9.10
C LEU A 198 12.06 -12.42 8.02
N LEU A 199 13.26 -11.83 8.02
CA LEU A 199 14.32 -12.22 7.10
C LEU A 199 14.62 -13.72 7.22
N GLU A 200 14.81 -14.21 8.44
CA GLU A 200 15.01 -15.64 8.68
C GLU A 200 13.81 -16.49 8.26
N GLY A 201 12.58 -16.01 8.47
CA GLY A 201 11.36 -16.66 8.00
C GLY A 201 11.31 -16.82 6.48
N VAL A 202 11.67 -15.76 5.74
CA VAL A 202 11.75 -15.77 4.27
C VAL A 202 12.90 -16.65 3.79
N LEU A 203 14.10 -16.55 4.38
CA LEU A 203 15.23 -17.40 4.03
C LEU A 203 14.93 -18.88 4.29
N ALA A 204 14.30 -19.22 5.42
CA ALA A 204 13.87 -20.58 5.72
C ALA A 204 12.82 -21.09 4.72
N LEU A 205 11.91 -20.23 4.26
CA LEU A 205 10.95 -20.56 3.19
C LEU A 205 11.66 -20.86 1.87
N LEU A 206 12.57 -19.99 1.45
CA LEU A 206 13.35 -20.17 0.22
C LEU A 206 14.19 -21.45 0.28
N ARG A 207 14.83 -21.74 1.44
CA ARG A 207 15.58 -22.99 1.65
C ARG A 207 14.70 -24.23 1.51
N ARG A 208 13.46 -24.19 2.02
CA ARG A 208 12.50 -25.30 1.86
C ARG A 208 12.09 -25.52 0.40
N LEU A 209 12.00 -24.46 -0.40
CA LEU A 209 11.55 -24.55 -1.79
C LEU A 209 12.69 -24.92 -2.76
N TYR A 210 13.88 -24.38 -2.54
CA TYR A 210 14.96 -24.42 -3.52
C TYR A 210 16.23 -25.12 -3.03
N GLY A 211 16.29 -25.50 -1.75
CA GLY A 211 17.45 -26.15 -1.15
C GLY A 211 18.45 -25.15 -0.56
N GLU A 212 19.73 -25.51 -0.57
CA GLU A 212 20.79 -24.64 -0.04
C GLU A 212 20.86 -23.32 -0.82
N LEU A 213 21.04 -22.21 -0.09
CA LEU A 213 21.10 -20.85 -0.63
C LEU A 213 22.49 -20.27 -0.41
N ASP A 214 23.05 -19.66 -1.45
CA ASP A 214 24.18 -18.76 -1.32
C ASP A 214 23.65 -17.35 -1.00
N VAL A 215 23.93 -16.85 0.20
CA VAL A 215 23.37 -15.59 0.71
C VAL A 215 24.49 -14.57 0.86
N VAL A 216 24.35 -13.46 0.14
CA VAL A 216 25.22 -12.29 0.26
C VAL A 216 24.44 -11.19 0.98
N VAL A 217 25.01 -10.67 2.06
CA VAL A 217 24.43 -9.55 2.82
C VAL A 217 25.17 -8.28 2.41
N ASP A 218 24.42 -7.26 2.00
CA ASP A 218 24.93 -5.90 1.78
C ASP A 218 24.48 -5.02 2.94
N ASP A 219 25.40 -4.71 3.85
CA ASP A 219 25.12 -3.91 5.04
C ASP A 219 25.11 -2.39 4.74
N GLY A 220 25.32 -1.97 3.49
CA GLY A 220 25.27 -0.55 3.09
C GLY A 220 26.38 0.33 3.70
N ASP A 221 27.25 -0.21 4.53
CA ASP A 221 28.40 0.46 5.16
C ASP A 221 29.57 0.57 4.18
N GLY A 222 29.31 1.18 3.02
CA GLY A 222 30.31 1.66 2.08
C GLY A 222 31.01 2.96 2.52
N ARG A 223 31.09 3.24 3.83
CA ARG A 223 32.06 4.22 4.33
C ARG A 223 33.40 3.52 4.41
N SER A 224 34.20 3.68 3.36
CA SER A 224 35.64 3.51 3.42
C SER A 224 36.17 4.19 4.68
N ARG A 225 36.49 3.39 5.70
CA ARG A 225 37.48 3.73 6.73
C ARG A 225 38.84 3.58 6.08
N ASP A 226 39.15 4.48 5.15
CA ASP A 226 40.50 4.72 4.68
C ASP A 226 40.76 6.22 4.84
N ASP A 227 41.91 6.51 5.45
CA ASP A 227 42.54 7.80 5.79
C ASP A 227 41.89 8.60 6.96
N ASP A 228 42.55 8.93 8.07
CA ASP A 228 43.99 9.03 8.32
C ASP A 228 44.34 8.75 9.79
N GLY A 229 45.30 7.85 9.98
CA GLY A 229 46.20 7.89 11.12
C GLY A 229 47.47 8.63 10.75
N GLY A 230 47.74 9.73 11.45
CA GLY A 230 49.10 10.17 11.79
C GLY A 230 49.86 11.04 10.79
N ALA A 231 49.93 12.34 11.07
CA ALA A 231 51.16 13.02 11.48
C ALA A 231 50.80 14.35 12.17
#